data_AF-A0A0G4N0G4-F1
#
_entry.id   AF-A0A0G4N0G4-F1
#
_cell.length_a   1.000
_cell.length_b   1.000
_cell.length_c   1.000
_cell.angle_alpha   90.00
_cell.angle_beta   90.00
_cell.angle_gamma   90.00
#
_symmetry.space_group_name_H-M   'P 1'
#
loop_
_entity.id
_entity.type
_entity.pdbx_description
1 polymer ?
#
loop_
_entity_poly.entity_id
_entity_poly.type
_entity_poly.pdbx_seq_one_letter_code
_entity_poly.pdbx_strand_id
1 'polypeptide(L)'
;MFKREGWYYLLLAEGGTSTGHRATIGRSKSPEGPWEAAPNNPLIYNGADQALTIQSTGHATFTETPGGAWFASLLARRNVKGASPLG
;
A
#
# COMPACT_ATOMS: atom_id res chain seq x y z
N MET A 1 -9.99 5.51 -2.68
CA MET A 1 -10.34 5.16 -4.06
C MET A 1 -10.12 6.39 -4.95
N PHE A 2 -9.63 6.21 -6.17
CA PHE A 2 -9.45 7.30 -7.14
C PHE A 2 -9.82 6.83 -8.56
N LYS A 3 -10.08 7.77 -9.48
CA LYS A 3 -10.41 7.47 -10.88
C LYS A 3 -9.31 7.98 -11.80
N ARG A 4 -8.86 7.15 -12.74
CA ARG A 4 -7.86 7.51 -13.74
C ARG A 4 -8.10 6.71 -15.03
N GLU A 5 -8.01 7.39 -16.18
CA GLU A 5 -8.07 6.75 -17.52
C GLU A 5 -9.26 5.79 -17.69
N GLY A 6 -10.43 6.19 -17.18
CA GLY A 6 -11.67 5.39 -17.28
C GLY A 6 -11.70 4.15 -16.39
N TRP A 7 -10.85 4.07 -15.36
CA TRP A 7 -10.85 3.04 -14.33
C TRP A 7 -10.99 3.65 -12.94
N TYR A 8 -11.71 2.95 -12.06
CA TYR A 8 -11.68 3.16 -10.62
C TYR A 8 -10.60 2.28 -10.02
N TYR A 9 -9.79 2.84 -9.13
CA TYR A 9 -8.73 2.14 -8.41
C TYR A 9 -9.03 2.14 -6.92
N LEU A 10 -9.09 0.94 -6.33
CA LEU A 10 -9.30 0.72 -4.91
C LEU A 10 -8.01 0.19 -4.29
N LEU A 11 -7.38 1.05 -3.49
CA LEU A 11 -6.21 0.75 -2.69
C LEU A 11 -6.68 0.23 -1.33
N LEU A 12 -6.09 -0.87 -0.88
CA LEU A 12 -6.49 -1.62 0.31
C LEU A 12 -5.27 -1.82 1.23
N ALA A 13 -5.52 -1.80 2.53
CA ALA A 13 -4.57 -2.26 3.53
C ALA A 13 -4.97 -3.67 3.97
N GLU A 14 -4.03 -4.61 3.92
CA GLU A 14 -4.26 -6.01 4.27
C GLU A 14 -3.21 -6.53 5.24
N GLY A 15 -3.49 -7.69 5.86
CA GLY A 15 -2.52 -8.40 6.71
C GLY A 15 -2.38 -7.82 8.12
N GLY A 16 -3.31 -6.97 8.55
CA GLY A 16 -3.29 -6.28 9.84
C GLY A 16 -2.27 -5.14 9.87
N THR A 17 -1.92 -4.64 11.05
CA THR A 17 -1.00 -3.49 11.23
C THR A 17 0.41 -3.90 11.68
N SER A 18 0.64 -5.20 11.88
CA SER A 18 1.93 -5.75 12.32
C SER A 18 2.78 -6.20 11.13
N THR A 19 3.60 -7.23 11.27
CA THR A 19 4.58 -7.67 10.27
C THR A 19 3.96 -8.08 8.93
N GLY A 20 2.70 -8.53 8.94
CA GLY A 20 1.95 -8.89 7.73
C GLY A 20 1.37 -7.70 6.95
N HIS A 21 1.47 -6.48 7.47
CA HIS A 21 0.86 -5.30 6.86
C HIS A 21 1.42 -5.03 5.46
N ARG A 22 0.51 -4.80 4.52
CA ARG A 22 0.82 -4.57 3.10
C ARG A 22 -0.24 -3.69 2.44
N ALA A 23 0.12 -3.09 1.30
CA ALA A 23 -0.83 -2.39 0.43
C ALA A 23 -1.08 -3.20 -0.84
N THR A 24 -2.36 -3.44 -1.17
CA THR A 24 -2.81 -4.09 -2.40
C THR A 24 -3.74 -3.16 -3.17
N ILE A 25 -3.84 -3.35 -4.48
CA ILE A 25 -4.74 -2.54 -5.30
C ILE A 25 -5.57 -3.42 -6.24
N GLY A 26 -6.80 -3.00 -6.48
CA GLY A 26 -7.64 -3.51 -7.55
C GLY A 26 -8.21 -2.38 -8.40
N ARG A 27 -8.70 -2.71 -9.60
CA ARG A 27 -9.38 -1.77 -10.48
C ARG A 27 -10.70 -2.30 -10.99
N SER A 28 -11.61 -1.39 -11.35
CA SER A 28 -12.92 -1.72 -11.92
C SER A 28 -13.37 -0.64 -12.90
N LYS A 29 -14.28 -1.00 -13.82
CA LYS A 29 -14.99 -0.03 -14.66
C LYS A 29 -16.15 0.68 -13.94
N SER A 30 -16.63 0.12 -12.83
CA SER A 30 -17.66 0.70 -11.95
C SER A 30 -17.14 0.84 -10.51
N PRO A 31 -17.51 1.89 -9.75
CA PRO A 31 -17.11 2.02 -8.35
C PRO A 31 -17.64 0.89 -7.44
N GLU A 32 -18.63 0.12 -7.89
CA GLU A 32 -19.21 -1.04 -7.17
C GLU A 32 -18.51 -2.37 -7.51
N GLY A 33 -17.60 -2.38 -8.49
CA GLY A 33 -16.98 -3.59 -9.01
C GLY A 33 -17.67 -4.17 -10.27
N PRO A 34 -17.39 -5.43 -10.64
CA PRO A 34 -16.43 -6.33 -9.98
C PRO A 34 -14.99 -5.80 -10.06
N TRP A 35 -14.21 -6.08 -9.03
CA TRP A 35 -12.83 -5.60 -8.91
C TRP A 35 -11.84 -6.65 -9.42
N GLU A 36 -10.98 -6.24 -10.36
CA GLU A 36 -9.83 -7.02 -10.82
C GLU A 36 -8.62 -6.65 -9.95
N ALA A 37 -8.00 -7.64 -9.30
CA ALA A 37 -6.77 -7.43 -8.53
C ALA A 37 -5.59 -7.12 -9.47
N ALA A 38 -4.68 -6.25 -9.03
CA ALA A 38 -3.43 -6.04 -9.77
C ALA A 38 -2.61 -7.35 -9.80
N PRO A 39 -2.01 -7.71 -10.95
CA PRO A 39 -1.25 -8.95 -11.11
C PRO A 39 0.01 -8.99 -10.25
N ASN A 40 0.52 -7.83 -9.84
CA ASN A 40 1.75 -7.67 -9.06
C ASN A 40 1.47 -7.30 -7.60
N ASN A 41 0.29 -7.62 -7.07
CA ASN A 41 0.04 -7.43 -5.65
C ASN A 41 0.97 -8.33 -4.80
N PRO A 42 1.41 -7.87 -3.62
CA PRO A 42 1.20 -6.53 -3.05
C PRO A 42 2.08 -5.46 -3.69
N LEU A 43 1.58 -4.22 -3.75
CA LEU A 43 2.36 -3.07 -4.23
C LEU A 43 3.49 -2.70 -3.26
N ILE A 44 3.22 -2.83 -1.96
CA ILE A 44 4.16 -2.49 -0.88
C ILE A 44 4.07 -3.59 0.19
N TYR A 45 5.19 -4.26 0.47
CA TYR A 45 5.28 -5.25 1.54
C TYR A 45 6.73 -5.50 1.97
N ASN A 46 7.13 -4.93 3.11
CA ASN A 46 8.45 -5.17 3.68
C ASN A 46 8.52 -6.42 4.57
N GLY A 47 7.38 -7.03 4.92
CA GLY A 47 7.35 -8.18 5.83
C GLY A 47 8.01 -9.45 5.27
N ALA A 48 8.32 -9.49 3.97
CA ALA A 48 9.11 -10.56 3.36
C ALA A 48 10.57 -10.58 3.85
N ASP A 49 11.12 -9.43 4.26
CA ASP A 49 12.47 -9.31 4.79
C ASP A 49 12.45 -8.64 6.17
N GLN A 50 12.57 -9.45 7.22
CA GLN A 50 12.58 -8.99 8.61
C GLN A 50 13.84 -8.21 9.00
N ALA A 51 14.90 -8.24 8.18
CA ALA A 51 16.13 -7.50 8.45
C ALA A 51 15.98 -6.00 8.16
N LEU A 52 14.98 -5.59 7.37
CA LEU A 52 14.74 -4.18 7.06
C LEU A 52 14.37 -3.40 8.32
N THR A 53 14.97 -2.22 8.48
CA THR A 53 14.64 -1.28 9.56
C THR A 53 13.22 -0.74 9.45
N ILE A 54 12.67 -0.61 8.24
CA ILE A 54 11.31 -0.15 8.00
C ILE A 54 10.41 -1.37 7.81
N GLN A 55 9.45 -1.56 8.71
CA GLN A 55 8.54 -2.71 8.76
C GLN A 55 7.08 -2.26 8.79
N SER A 56 6.15 -3.20 8.67
CA SER A 56 4.70 -2.93 8.75
C SER A 56 4.23 -1.85 7.77
N THR A 57 4.85 -1.81 6.60
CA THR A 57 4.54 -0.88 5.51
C THR A 57 3.17 -1.17 4.92
N GLY A 58 2.28 -0.19 4.91
CA GLY A 58 0.94 -0.37 4.34
C GLY A 58 0.09 0.89 4.50
N HIS A 59 -1.22 0.75 4.34
CA HIS A 59 -2.17 1.87 4.43
C HIS A 59 -1.72 3.06 3.55
N ALA A 60 -1.39 2.76 2.30
CA ALA A 60 -0.85 3.75 1.39
C ALA A 60 -1.94 4.69 0.83
N THR A 61 -1.54 5.86 0.36
CA THR A 61 -2.36 6.79 -0.44
C THR A 61 -1.51 7.35 -1.56
N PHE A 62 -2.06 7.42 -2.78
CA PHE A 62 -1.37 8.00 -3.93
C PHE A 62 -1.70 9.48 -4.10
N THR A 63 -0.73 10.24 -4.63
CA THR A 63 -0.89 11.63 -5.05
C THR A 63 -0.11 11.86 -6.34
N GLU A 64 -0.73 12.58 -7.26
CA GLU A 64 -0.12 13.06 -8.49
C GLU A 64 0.29 14.52 -8.32
N THR A 65 1.51 14.84 -8.72
CA THR A 65 2.01 16.22 -8.75
C THR A 65 1.53 16.95 -10.00
N PRO A 66 1.55 18.30 -10.04
CA PRO A 66 1.19 19.06 -11.24
C PRO A 66 2.02 18.70 -12.50
N GLY A 67 3.23 18.17 -12.32
CA GLY A 67 4.10 17.70 -13.40
C GLY A 67 3.84 16.25 -13.84
N GLY A 68 2.82 15.58 -13.28
CA GLY A 68 2.45 14.19 -13.63
C GLY A 68 3.24 13.09 -12.91
N ALA A 69 4.18 13.45 -12.02
CA ALA A 69 4.86 12.46 -11.19
C ALA A 69 3.95 11.93 -10.08
N TRP A 70 4.08 10.64 -9.78
CA TRP A 70 3.27 9.95 -8.78
C TRP A 70 4.07 9.62 -7.52
N PHE A 71 3.48 9.86 -6.37
CA PHE A 71 4.03 9.54 -5.06
C PHE A 71 3.03 8.74 -4.24
N ALA A 72 3.53 7.91 -3.33
CA ALA A 72 2.74 7.22 -2.32
C ALA A 72 3.18 7.68 -0.93
N SER A 73 2.23 8.14 -0.11
CA SER A 73 2.40 8.21 1.33
C SER A 73 1.93 6.90 1.95
N LEU A 74 2.58 6.44 3.01
CA LEU A 74 2.22 5.21 3.73
C LEU A 74 2.72 5.28 5.17
N LEU A 75 2.12 4.48 6.05
CA LEU A 75 2.62 4.31 7.41
C LEU A 75 3.65 3.17 7.44
N ALA A 76 4.59 3.25 8.38
CA ALA A 76 5.51 2.18 8.68
C ALA A 76 5.96 2.26 10.14
N ARG A 77 6.47 1.14 10.66
CA ARG A 77 7.17 1.06 11.94
C ARG A 77 8.67 1.02 11.69
N ARG A 78 9.43 1.59 12.62
CA ARG A 78 10.90 1.55 12.61
C ARG A 78 11.39 0.47 13.59
N ASN A 79 11.80 -0.67 13.07
CA ASN A 79 12.37 -1.75 13.86
C ASN A 79 13.84 -1.48 14.17
N VAL A 80 14.17 -1.32 15.46
CA VAL A 80 15.53 -1.10 15.97
C VAL A 80 15.82 -2.19 16.98
N LYS A 81 16.79 -3.07 16.66
CA LYS A 81 17.19 -4.21 17.51
C LYS A 81 16.01 -5.11 17.92
N GLY A 82 15.04 -5.32 17.02
CA GLY A 82 13.88 -6.17 17.25
C GLY A 82 12.70 -5.49 17.97
N ALA A 83 12.80 -4.20 18.29
CA ALA A 83 11.74 -3.43 18.93
C ALA A 83 11.35 -2.21 18.09
N SER A 84 10.07 -1.81 18.19
CA SER A 84 9.60 -0.53 17.64
C SER A 84 9.62 0.52 18.75
N PRO A 85 10.51 1.53 18.70
CA PRO A 85 10.67 2.47 19.82
C PRO A 85 9.48 3.43 19.98
N LEU A 86 8.58 3.48 18.99
CA LEU A 86 7.35 4.30 19.00
C LEU A 86 6.14 3.49 18.48
N GLY A 87 6.12 2.17 18.71
CA GLY A 87 5.00 1.31 18.26
C GLY A 87 4.96 -0.05 18.91
#